data_AF-A0A1S8WJ71-F1
#
_entry.id   AF-A0A1S8WJ71-F1
#
_cell.length_a   1.000
_cell.length_b   1.000
_cell.length_c   1.000
_cell.angle_alpha   90.00
_cell.angle_beta   90.00
_cell.angle_gamma   90.00
#
_symmetry.space_group_name_H-M   'P 1'
#
loop_
_entity.id
_entity.type
_entity.pdbx_description
1 polymer ?
#
loop_
_entity_poly.entity_id
_entity_poly.type
_entity_poly.pdbx_seq_one_letter_code
_entity_poly.pdbx_strand_id
1 'polypeptide(L)'
;MARLYGNIEPAVINKTMLEEAIYSQGFEGYPGTLLRQDGIDFSNVSTLRLDYRSMPVNNAIKVVLDILKIDHLWRFDKLVKLQLDNNIIEKIEGIDHLVHLRWLDLSFNNIKAITGLEKLVNLEDLSLYSNRIQSLENLDTLRKLEVLSIGRNKLTDTEDKEQAYQTHQLLVDEFTAKEMNEQELEKQKMEMDSQKAMHQRAFVTEAFTKECKGVFELGLNELEKRDKELADFWSALNLTKKENYEKGTKLLDDFRLYQKETLQELETLSDEVALEEKMKDYNQRVNALQYALMHNEFILVEQLDELIKDFELNMKDMIDSFIEHVEEHFVECREQQAQFNEKLTDLTSLVLDRFLRGDYTPNVSDQLITMFIDKSTVTNALQASHDAHLLQIDNLADSIGKQARDWYKELMDDIWKREGHQRNRNKVMELNLIVDAFRRAFATAGANVRNRKSEDEIPTSQELQMTSSILLTHQPSF
;
A
#
# COMPACT_ATOMS: atom_id res chain seq x y z
N MET A 1 -2.92 -16.70 -16.34
CA MET A 1 -1.61 -16.87 -15.68
C MET A 1 -1.77 -17.85 -14.53
N ALA A 2 -1.02 -18.95 -14.52
CA ALA A 2 -0.89 -19.81 -13.36
C ALA A 2 -0.02 -19.06 -12.34
N ARG A 3 -0.65 -18.68 -11.24
CA ARG A 3 -0.08 -17.91 -10.13
C ARG A 3 0.93 -18.83 -9.40
N LEU A 4 2.23 -18.49 -9.42
CA LEU A 4 3.29 -19.16 -8.65
C LEU A 4 3.13 -18.79 -7.16
N TYR A 5 2.34 -19.55 -6.41
CA TYR A 5 2.22 -19.39 -4.96
C TYR A 5 2.69 -20.70 -4.31
N GLY A 6 3.61 -20.59 -3.36
CA GLY A 6 3.93 -21.70 -2.48
C GLY A 6 2.69 -22.15 -1.71
N ASN A 7 2.65 -23.42 -1.35
CA ASN A 7 1.57 -24.13 -0.65
C ASN A 7 1.09 -23.41 0.64
N ILE A 8 0.16 -22.44 0.55
CA ILE A 8 -0.58 -21.90 1.70
C ILE A 8 -2.04 -22.37 1.56
N GLU A 9 -2.63 -22.88 2.65
CA GLU A 9 -4.01 -23.35 2.65
C GLU A 9 -5.00 -22.16 2.61
N PRO A 10 -6.04 -22.22 1.77
CA PRO A 10 -7.10 -21.22 1.75
C PRO A 10 -7.76 -21.01 3.12
N ALA A 11 -7.97 -19.76 3.52
CA ALA A 11 -8.51 -19.39 4.84
C ALA A 11 -9.97 -18.92 4.77
N VAL A 12 -10.70 -19.09 5.88
CA VAL A 12 -12.03 -18.50 6.11
C VAL A 12 -11.87 -17.38 7.13
N ILE A 13 -12.52 -16.22 6.90
CA ILE A 13 -12.49 -15.13 7.87
C ILE A 13 -12.97 -15.64 9.24
N ASN A 14 -12.14 -15.44 10.25
CA ASN A 14 -12.42 -15.84 11.62
C ASN A 14 -12.18 -14.68 12.58
N LYS A 15 -12.60 -14.87 13.83
CA LYS A 15 -12.49 -13.85 14.88
C LYS A 15 -11.05 -13.34 15.06
N THR A 16 -10.06 -14.22 15.05
CA THR A 16 -8.65 -13.85 15.25
C THR A 16 -8.15 -12.93 14.14
N MET A 17 -8.47 -13.24 12.88
CA MET A 17 -8.12 -12.40 11.73
C MET A 17 -8.74 -11.00 11.85
N LEU A 18 -9.98 -10.92 12.31
CA LEU A 18 -10.69 -9.65 12.48
C LEU A 18 -10.10 -8.80 13.61
N GLU A 19 -9.72 -9.44 14.72
CA GLU A 19 -9.05 -8.77 15.83
C GLU A 19 -7.70 -8.20 15.41
N GLU A 20 -6.86 -9.00 14.75
CA GLU A 20 -5.56 -8.56 14.23
C GLU A 20 -5.68 -7.44 13.19
N ALA A 21 -6.67 -7.53 12.30
CA ALA A 21 -6.97 -6.49 11.33
C ALA A 21 -7.30 -5.17 12.02
N ILE A 22 -8.19 -5.18 13.01
CA ILE A 22 -8.58 -3.96 13.72
C ILE A 22 -7.39 -3.39 14.52
N TYR A 23 -6.57 -4.23 15.17
CA TYR A 23 -5.39 -3.76 15.88
C TYR A 23 -4.37 -3.08 14.95
N SER A 24 -4.12 -3.68 13.78
CA SER A 24 -3.18 -3.13 12.79
C SER A 24 -3.68 -1.85 12.12
N GLN A 25 -4.99 -1.61 12.14
CA GLN A 25 -5.62 -0.43 11.54
C GLN A 25 -5.92 0.68 12.53
N GLY A 26 -6.10 0.33 13.81
CA GLY A 26 -6.58 1.23 14.85
C GLY A 26 -5.50 2.10 15.45
N PHE A 27 -4.35 1.56 15.86
CA PHE A 27 -3.32 2.32 16.57
C PHE A 27 -1.96 1.61 16.51
N GLU A 28 -0.95 2.25 15.91
CA GLU A 28 0.44 1.84 16.10
C GLU A 28 0.91 2.31 17.49
N GLY A 29 1.37 1.38 18.35
CA GLY A 29 1.91 1.66 19.68
C GLY A 29 0.97 1.38 20.87
N TYR A 30 1.26 2.00 22.03
CA TYR A 30 0.61 1.80 23.36
C TYR A 30 -0.94 1.81 23.39
N PRO A 31 -1.67 2.55 22.51
CA PRO A 31 -3.13 2.50 22.48
C PRO A 31 -3.69 1.18 21.89
N GLY A 32 -2.95 0.48 21.03
CA GLY A 32 -3.34 -0.83 20.48
C GLY A 32 -3.22 -1.96 21.51
N THR A 33 -2.30 -1.84 22.47
CA THR A 33 -2.12 -2.78 23.58
C THR A 33 -3.18 -2.62 24.68
N LEU A 34 -3.69 -1.41 24.92
CA LEU A 34 -4.84 -1.16 25.83
C LEU A 34 -6.16 -1.74 25.27
N LEU A 35 -6.40 -1.65 23.96
CA LEU A 35 -7.55 -2.29 23.29
C LEU A 35 -7.54 -3.82 23.41
N ARG A 36 -6.35 -4.46 23.50
CA ARG A 36 -6.23 -5.91 23.74
C ARG A 36 -6.66 -6.31 25.16
N GLN A 37 -6.55 -5.42 26.13
CA GLN A 37 -6.96 -5.67 27.52
C GLN A 37 -8.45 -5.43 27.76
N ASP A 38 -9.04 -4.41 27.12
CA ASP A 38 -10.45 -4.02 27.31
C ASP A 38 -11.43 -4.73 26.34
N GLY A 39 -10.91 -5.39 25.30
CA GLY A 39 -11.70 -6.10 24.29
C GLY A 39 -12.23 -5.18 23.18
N ILE A 40 -12.33 -5.71 21.96
CA ILE A 40 -12.80 -4.94 20.79
C ILE A 40 -14.33 -4.90 20.77
N ASP A 41 -14.89 -3.69 20.78
CA ASP A 41 -16.29 -3.46 20.44
C ASP A 41 -16.47 -3.36 18.92
N PHE A 42 -16.67 -4.52 18.29
CA PHE A 42 -16.89 -4.65 16.84
C PHE A 42 -18.09 -3.84 16.33
N SER A 43 -19.09 -3.58 17.18
CA SER A 43 -20.31 -2.87 16.79
C SER A 43 -20.06 -1.41 16.41
N ASN A 44 -18.97 -0.83 16.91
CA ASN A 44 -18.59 0.57 16.67
C ASN A 44 -17.54 0.75 15.56
N VAL A 45 -17.06 -0.34 14.96
CA VAL A 45 -16.08 -0.27 13.88
C VAL A 45 -16.75 0.18 12.59
N SER A 46 -16.29 1.30 12.02
CA SER A 46 -16.84 1.89 10.80
C SER A 46 -16.05 1.59 9.54
N THR A 47 -14.79 1.18 9.66
CA THR A 47 -13.91 0.81 8.54
C THR A 47 -13.15 -0.46 8.90
N LEU A 48 -13.15 -1.44 7.99
CA LEU A 48 -12.42 -2.69 8.15
C LEU A 48 -11.70 -3.00 6.84
N ARG A 49 -10.39 -3.16 6.95
CA ARG A 49 -9.50 -3.52 5.87
C ARG A 49 -8.95 -4.91 6.11
N LEU A 50 -9.21 -5.84 5.21
CA LEU A 50 -8.61 -7.16 5.20
C LEU A 50 -7.73 -7.25 3.95
N ASP A 51 -6.90 -6.20 3.81
CA ASP A 51 -5.94 -6.01 2.74
C ASP A 51 -4.52 -6.24 3.24
N TYR A 52 -3.60 -6.24 2.30
CA TYR A 52 -2.17 -6.25 2.52
C TYR A 52 -1.73 -5.17 3.54
N ARG A 53 -1.47 -5.59 4.79
CA ARG A 53 -0.50 -4.96 5.69
C ARG A 53 0.43 -6.02 6.24
N SER A 54 1.72 -5.81 6.00
CA SER A 54 2.79 -6.34 6.82
C SER A 54 2.51 -6.01 8.29
N MET A 55 2.18 -7.01 9.08
CA MET A 55 2.21 -6.98 10.53
C MET A 55 3.06 -8.18 10.97
N PRO A 56 4.15 -7.96 11.73
CA PRO A 56 4.97 -9.05 12.20
C PRO A 56 4.19 -9.79 13.29
N VAL A 57 3.72 -10.99 12.95
CA VAL A 57 3.44 -12.01 13.95
C VAL A 57 4.25 -13.24 13.56
N ASN A 58 5.29 -13.53 14.34
CA ASN A 58 6.06 -14.79 14.30
C ASN A 58 6.82 -15.13 13.01
N ASN A 59 7.82 -14.32 12.62
CA ASN A 59 8.97 -14.79 11.82
C ASN A 59 8.67 -15.41 10.43
N ALA A 60 7.54 -15.09 9.79
CA ALA A 60 7.30 -15.41 8.38
C ALA A 60 6.81 -14.16 7.64
N ILE A 61 7.52 -13.77 6.57
CA ILE A 61 7.06 -12.75 5.64
C ILE A 61 5.97 -13.38 4.76
N LYS A 62 4.85 -12.65 4.61
CA LYS A 62 3.64 -12.94 3.82
C LYS A 62 2.54 -13.70 4.57
N VAL A 63 1.59 -12.95 5.13
CA VAL A 63 0.22 -13.44 5.24
C VAL A 63 -0.55 -12.82 4.07
N VAL A 64 -0.51 -13.50 2.92
CA VAL A 64 -1.69 -13.47 2.06
C VAL A 64 -2.71 -14.24 2.86
N LEU A 65 -3.72 -13.56 3.37
CA LEU A 65 -4.92 -14.27 3.75
C LEU A 65 -5.42 -14.77 2.39
N ASP A 66 -5.18 -16.03 2.04
CA ASP A 66 -5.80 -16.62 0.87
C ASP A 66 -7.29 -16.82 1.24
N ILE A 67 -8.00 -15.72 1.51
CA ILE A 67 -9.39 -15.76 1.98
C ILE A 67 -10.19 -16.34 0.85
N LEU A 68 -10.72 -17.53 1.08
CA LEU A 68 -11.61 -18.21 0.17
C LEU A 68 -13.06 -17.82 0.43
N LYS A 69 -13.38 -17.56 1.71
CA LYS A 69 -14.75 -17.36 2.19
C LYS A 69 -14.86 -16.23 3.20
N ILE A 70 -15.84 -15.36 2.97
CA ILE A 70 -16.25 -14.30 3.89
C ILE A 70 -17.17 -14.89 4.96
N ASP A 71 -16.83 -14.69 6.23
CA ASP A 71 -17.56 -15.19 7.39
C ASP A 71 -17.25 -14.34 8.64
N HIS A 72 -17.93 -14.58 9.77
CA HIS A 72 -17.68 -13.94 11.07
C HIS A 72 -17.83 -12.40 11.13
N LEU A 73 -18.39 -11.76 10.09
CA LEU A 73 -18.64 -10.30 10.06
C LEU A 73 -19.94 -9.87 10.78
N TRP A 74 -20.71 -10.79 11.37
CA TRP A 74 -22.04 -10.51 11.98
C TRP A 74 -22.03 -9.56 13.19
N ARG A 75 -20.86 -9.19 13.73
CA ARG A 75 -20.75 -8.28 14.89
C ARG A 75 -20.52 -6.81 14.50
N PHE A 76 -20.41 -6.50 13.22
CA PHE A 76 -20.04 -5.18 12.71
C PHE A 76 -21.26 -4.35 12.31
N ASP A 77 -22.02 -3.91 13.30
CA ASP A 77 -23.31 -3.24 13.08
C ASP A 77 -23.18 -1.87 12.40
N LYS A 78 -22.06 -1.16 12.56
CA LYS A 78 -21.85 0.20 12.02
C LYS A 78 -20.83 0.28 10.90
N LEU A 79 -20.49 -0.84 10.26
CA LEU A 79 -19.47 -0.84 9.21
C LEU A 79 -19.93 -0.05 7.99
N VAL A 80 -19.07 0.88 7.56
CA VAL A 80 -19.31 1.77 6.41
C VAL A 80 -18.36 1.42 5.26
N LYS A 81 -17.12 1.02 5.55
CA LYS A 81 -16.10 0.69 4.55
C LYS A 81 -15.53 -0.70 4.80
N LEU A 82 -15.52 -1.54 3.77
CA LEU A 82 -14.95 -2.89 3.80
C LEU A 82 -14.04 -3.11 2.60
N GLN A 83 -12.80 -3.50 2.84
CA GLN A 83 -11.84 -3.83 1.78
C GLN A 83 -11.33 -5.25 1.96
N LEU A 84 -11.40 -6.01 0.88
CA LEU A 84 -11.13 -7.44 0.77
C LEU A 84 -10.40 -7.73 -0.57
N ASP A 85 -9.69 -6.75 -1.12
CA ASP A 85 -8.95 -6.89 -2.36
C ASP A 85 -7.75 -7.84 -2.21
N ASN A 86 -7.26 -8.40 -3.32
CA ASN A 86 -6.08 -9.28 -3.36
C ASN A 86 -6.20 -10.60 -2.57
N ASN A 87 -7.41 -11.14 -2.45
CA ASN A 87 -7.68 -12.45 -1.85
C ASN A 87 -8.00 -13.52 -2.93
N ILE A 88 -8.50 -14.70 -2.54
CA ILE A 88 -8.96 -15.76 -3.46
C ILE A 88 -10.46 -16.06 -3.32
N ILE A 89 -11.24 -15.07 -2.90
CA ILE A 89 -12.68 -15.20 -2.61
C ILE A 89 -13.40 -15.65 -3.88
N GLU A 90 -14.20 -16.71 -3.80
CA GLU A 90 -14.97 -17.21 -4.95
C GLU A 90 -16.42 -16.72 -4.97
N LYS A 91 -16.95 -16.32 -3.81
CA LYS A 91 -18.35 -15.97 -3.65
C LYS A 91 -18.53 -14.85 -2.63
N ILE A 92 -19.39 -13.89 -2.98
CA ILE A 92 -19.86 -12.85 -2.08
C ILE A 92 -20.97 -13.44 -1.21
N GLU A 93 -20.68 -13.61 0.08
CA GLU A 93 -21.62 -14.12 1.09
C GLU A 93 -21.25 -13.60 2.49
N GLY A 94 -22.14 -13.75 3.48
CA GLY A 94 -21.83 -13.39 4.87
C GLY A 94 -21.67 -11.89 5.14
N ILE A 95 -22.19 -11.02 4.26
CA ILE A 95 -22.16 -9.56 4.40
C ILE A 95 -23.55 -8.91 4.34
N ASP A 96 -24.62 -9.70 4.20
CA ASP A 96 -25.97 -9.20 3.95
C ASP A 96 -26.57 -8.43 5.15
N HIS A 97 -26.02 -8.61 6.35
CA HIS A 97 -26.38 -7.84 7.55
C HIS A 97 -25.69 -6.48 7.65
N LEU A 98 -24.67 -6.17 6.83
CA LEU A 98 -23.89 -4.93 6.88
C LEU A 98 -24.63 -3.76 6.21
N VAL A 99 -25.87 -3.49 6.60
CA VAL A 99 -26.78 -2.54 5.93
C VAL A 99 -26.31 -1.08 5.88
N HIS A 100 -25.27 -0.73 6.66
CA HIS A 100 -24.66 0.59 6.69
C HIS A 100 -23.45 0.74 5.75
N LEU A 101 -23.07 -0.33 5.04
CA LEU A 101 -21.93 -0.33 4.13
C LEU A 101 -22.17 0.61 2.96
N ARG A 102 -21.18 1.47 2.69
CA ARG A 102 -21.16 2.44 1.58
C ARG A 102 -20.05 2.17 0.59
N TRP A 103 -18.94 1.58 1.04
CA TRP A 103 -17.77 1.34 0.19
C TRP A 103 -17.30 -0.10 0.37
N LEU A 104 -17.20 -0.84 -0.74
CA LEU A 104 -16.82 -2.26 -0.77
C LEU A 104 -15.79 -2.52 -1.87
N ASP A 105 -14.58 -2.95 -1.49
CA ASP A 105 -13.57 -3.39 -2.45
C ASP A 105 -13.32 -4.90 -2.37
N LEU A 106 -13.54 -5.58 -3.50
CA LEU A 106 -13.37 -7.01 -3.73
C LEU A 106 -12.49 -7.27 -4.96
N SER A 107 -11.65 -6.30 -5.34
CA SER A 107 -10.79 -6.40 -6.52
C SER A 107 -9.75 -7.53 -6.41
N PHE A 108 -9.28 -8.06 -7.53
CA PHE A 108 -8.25 -9.11 -7.61
C PHE A 108 -8.59 -10.45 -6.92
N ASN A 109 -9.87 -10.80 -6.84
CA ASN A 109 -10.39 -12.06 -6.31
C ASN A 109 -10.76 -13.07 -7.42
N ASN A 110 -11.44 -14.17 -7.06
CA ASN A 110 -11.89 -15.23 -7.98
C ASN A 110 -13.43 -15.29 -8.12
N ILE A 111 -14.13 -14.19 -7.84
CA ILE A 111 -15.60 -14.13 -7.79
C ILE A 111 -16.20 -14.42 -9.16
N LYS A 112 -17.19 -15.32 -9.23
CA LYS A 112 -17.83 -15.76 -10.48
C LYS A 112 -19.20 -15.13 -10.76
N ALA A 113 -19.89 -14.68 -9.72
CA ALA A 113 -21.22 -14.09 -9.80
C ALA A 113 -21.41 -13.04 -8.70
N ILE A 114 -22.18 -12.00 -9.00
CA ILE A 114 -22.59 -10.98 -8.05
C ILE A 114 -23.82 -11.53 -7.30
N THR A 115 -23.68 -11.82 -6.01
CA THR A 115 -24.75 -12.34 -5.13
C THR A 115 -24.57 -11.80 -3.72
N GLY A 116 -25.59 -11.83 -2.86
CA GLY A 116 -25.42 -11.51 -1.44
C GLY A 116 -25.23 -10.02 -1.13
N LEU A 117 -25.43 -9.16 -2.12
CA LEU A 117 -25.42 -7.69 -2.00
C LEU A 117 -26.82 -7.11 -1.86
N GLU A 118 -27.88 -7.92 -1.90
CA GLU A 118 -29.26 -7.46 -2.12
C GLU A 118 -29.75 -6.53 -1.00
N LYS A 119 -29.24 -6.72 0.22
CA LYS A 119 -29.59 -5.93 1.41
C LYS A 119 -28.70 -4.69 1.63
N LEU A 120 -27.64 -4.51 0.84
CA LEU A 120 -26.67 -3.40 0.97
C LEU A 120 -27.16 -2.14 0.25
N VAL A 121 -28.39 -1.72 0.52
CA VAL A 121 -29.08 -0.61 -0.17
C VAL A 121 -28.41 0.77 -0.02
N ASN A 122 -27.41 0.88 0.86
CA ASN A 122 -26.64 2.09 1.10
C ASN A 122 -25.27 2.09 0.40
N LEU A 123 -24.95 1.06 -0.41
CA LEU A 123 -23.67 0.98 -1.10
C LEU A 123 -23.56 2.08 -2.16
N GLU A 124 -22.49 2.86 -2.09
CA GLU A 124 -22.15 4.01 -2.94
C GLU A 124 -21.00 3.65 -3.90
N ASP A 125 -20.04 2.82 -3.48
CA ASP A 125 -18.89 2.40 -4.28
C ASP A 125 -18.65 0.89 -4.15
N LEU A 126 -18.59 0.21 -5.29
CA LEU A 126 -18.33 -1.22 -5.42
C LEU A 126 -17.19 -1.49 -6.41
N SER A 127 -16.09 -2.03 -5.89
CA SER A 127 -14.94 -2.42 -6.70
C SER A 127 -14.84 -3.95 -6.84
N LEU A 128 -14.96 -4.44 -8.07
CA LEU A 128 -14.93 -5.85 -8.48
C LEU A 128 -13.89 -6.08 -9.60
N TYR A 129 -12.91 -5.20 -9.72
CA TYR A 129 -11.89 -5.24 -10.77
C TYR A 129 -11.09 -6.54 -10.73
N SER A 130 -10.76 -7.11 -11.88
CA SER A 130 -9.95 -8.33 -12.02
C SER A 130 -10.51 -9.56 -11.27
N ASN A 131 -11.79 -9.88 -11.49
CA ASN A 131 -12.48 -11.08 -11.01
C ASN A 131 -12.82 -12.06 -12.17
N ARG A 132 -13.75 -13.00 -11.97
CA ARG A 132 -14.20 -13.99 -12.97
C ARG A 132 -15.70 -13.91 -13.25
N ILE A 133 -16.32 -12.74 -13.05
CA ILE A 133 -17.76 -12.50 -13.19
C ILE A 133 -18.18 -12.63 -14.65
N GLN A 134 -19.30 -13.32 -14.89
CA GLN A 134 -19.80 -13.64 -16.24
C GLN A 134 -21.01 -12.81 -16.69
N SER A 135 -21.84 -12.33 -15.74
CA SER A 135 -22.98 -11.45 -16.00
C SER A 135 -23.15 -10.37 -14.92
N LEU A 136 -23.76 -9.24 -15.28
CA LEU A 136 -24.08 -8.14 -14.36
C LEU A 136 -25.51 -8.25 -13.81
N GLU A 137 -25.75 -9.29 -13.02
CA GLU A 137 -27.05 -9.52 -12.37
C GLU A 137 -27.01 -9.13 -10.87
N ASN A 138 -28.19 -8.99 -10.25
CA ASN A 138 -28.36 -8.76 -8.80
C ASN A 138 -27.83 -7.43 -8.25
N LEU A 139 -27.79 -6.37 -9.08
CA LEU A 139 -27.43 -5.00 -8.66
C LEU A 139 -28.66 -4.09 -8.47
N ASP A 140 -29.87 -4.55 -8.81
CA ASP A 140 -31.11 -3.74 -8.86
C ASP A 140 -31.49 -3.07 -7.53
N THR A 141 -31.03 -3.64 -6.41
CA THR A 141 -31.32 -3.12 -5.07
C THR A 141 -30.33 -2.06 -4.59
N LEU A 142 -29.16 -1.92 -5.24
CA LEU A 142 -28.09 -0.98 -4.89
C LEU A 142 -28.37 0.42 -5.45
N ARG A 143 -29.50 1.01 -5.07
CA ARG A 143 -30.01 2.27 -5.64
C ARG A 143 -29.14 3.50 -5.39
N LYS A 144 -28.16 3.40 -4.49
CA LYS A 144 -27.23 4.49 -4.14
C LYS A 144 -25.85 4.30 -4.77
N LEU A 145 -25.65 3.27 -5.60
CA LEU A 145 -24.36 2.97 -6.19
C LEU A 145 -23.99 4.06 -7.21
N GLU A 146 -22.94 4.80 -6.90
CA GLU A 146 -22.38 5.88 -7.73
C GLU A 146 -21.17 5.37 -8.53
N VAL A 147 -20.39 4.46 -7.95
CA VAL A 147 -19.15 3.93 -8.55
C VAL A 147 -19.21 2.40 -8.63
N LEU A 148 -18.99 1.85 -9.83
CA LEU A 148 -18.84 0.41 -10.06
C LEU A 148 -17.59 0.13 -10.91
N SER A 149 -16.58 -0.51 -10.33
CA SER A 149 -15.39 -0.96 -11.06
C SER A 149 -15.49 -2.45 -11.39
N ILE A 150 -15.62 -2.81 -12.67
CA ILE A 150 -15.78 -4.22 -13.09
C ILE A 150 -14.81 -4.66 -14.20
N GLY A 151 -13.79 -3.85 -14.50
CA GLY A 151 -12.77 -4.17 -15.50
C GLY A 151 -12.06 -5.50 -15.23
N ARG A 152 -11.50 -6.12 -16.28
CA ARG A 152 -10.83 -7.45 -16.22
C ARG A 152 -11.71 -8.59 -15.65
N ASN A 153 -13.00 -8.63 -15.99
CA ASN A 153 -13.89 -9.78 -15.73
C ASN A 153 -14.14 -10.64 -16.99
N LYS A 154 -15.01 -11.66 -16.90
CA LYS A 154 -15.34 -12.60 -17.98
C LYS A 154 -16.76 -12.39 -18.53
N LEU A 155 -17.19 -11.14 -18.62
CA LEU A 155 -18.53 -10.79 -19.08
C LEU A 155 -18.78 -11.36 -20.48
N THR A 156 -19.85 -12.14 -20.64
CA THR A 156 -20.15 -12.81 -21.91
C THR A 156 -21.11 -12.01 -22.78
N ASP A 157 -22.04 -11.28 -22.17
CA ASP A 157 -23.05 -10.50 -22.89
C ASP A 157 -22.47 -9.18 -23.44
N THR A 158 -22.94 -8.78 -24.62
CA THR A 158 -22.66 -7.49 -25.23
C THR A 158 -23.30 -6.33 -24.47
N GLU A 159 -24.47 -6.54 -23.85
CA GLU A 159 -25.12 -5.52 -23.01
C GLU A 159 -24.37 -5.34 -21.68
N ASP A 160 -23.92 -6.44 -21.05
CA ASP A 160 -23.09 -6.39 -19.84
C ASP A 160 -21.75 -5.70 -20.08
N LYS A 161 -21.15 -5.91 -21.26
CA LYS A 161 -19.92 -5.22 -21.66
C LYS A 161 -20.18 -3.73 -21.86
N GLU A 162 -21.27 -3.37 -22.53
CA GLU A 162 -21.66 -1.97 -22.73
C GLU A 162 -21.92 -1.27 -21.39
N GLN A 163 -22.66 -1.89 -20.47
CA GLN A 163 -22.95 -1.36 -19.14
C GLN A 163 -21.70 -1.27 -18.23
N ALA A 164 -20.77 -2.22 -18.37
CA ALA A 164 -19.44 -2.14 -17.74
C ALA A 164 -18.56 -1.02 -18.31
N TYR A 165 -18.64 -0.76 -19.62
CA TYR A 165 -17.97 0.37 -20.29
C TYR A 165 -18.59 1.70 -19.86
N GLN A 166 -19.93 1.80 -19.80
CA GLN A 166 -20.66 3.00 -19.35
C GLN A 166 -20.25 3.43 -17.94
N THR A 167 -19.99 2.48 -17.03
CA THR A 167 -19.59 2.81 -15.64
C THR A 167 -18.11 3.18 -15.49
N HIS A 168 -17.25 2.77 -16.43
CA HIS A 168 -15.87 3.27 -16.52
C HIS A 168 -15.78 4.63 -17.24
N GLN A 169 -16.78 4.94 -18.09
CA GLN A 169 -16.85 6.17 -18.88
C GLN A 169 -17.51 7.34 -18.12
N LEU A 170 -18.27 7.09 -17.06
CA LEU A 170 -18.87 8.12 -16.19
C LEU A 170 -17.84 9.02 -15.46
N LEU A 171 -16.55 8.64 -15.42
CA LEU A 171 -15.46 9.48 -14.88
C LEU A 171 -14.68 10.26 -15.95
N VAL A 172 -14.93 10.01 -17.24
CA VAL A 172 -14.22 10.70 -18.34
C VAL A 172 -15.16 11.57 -19.18
N ASP A 173 -16.46 11.23 -19.27
CA ASP A 173 -17.37 11.87 -20.23
C ASP A 173 -18.44 12.79 -19.61
N GLU A 174 -18.35 13.15 -18.32
CA GLU A 174 -19.21 14.21 -17.77
C GLU A 174 -18.90 15.61 -18.37
N PHE A 175 -17.91 15.71 -19.26
CA PHE A 175 -17.56 16.95 -19.95
C PHE A 175 -17.86 17.00 -21.46
N THR A 176 -18.27 15.91 -22.12
CA THR A 176 -18.44 15.95 -23.58
C THR A 176 -19.58 15.12 -24.12
N ALA A 177 -20.47 15.81 -24.85
CA ALA A 177 -21.40 15.29 -25.85
C ALA A 177 -22.72 14.68 -25.35
N LYS A 178 -23.63 15.59 -24.98
CA LYS A 178 -25.05 15.42 -25.32
C LYS A 178 -25.21 15.25 -26.83
N GLU A 179 -26.00 14.23 -27.19
CA GLU A 179 -26.76 14.05 -28.44
C GLU A 179 -25.97 13.75 -29.73
N MET A 180 -26.09 12.52 -30.26
CA MET A 180 -26.06 12.28 -31.71
C MET A 180 -26.72 10.94 -32.11
N ASN A 181 -27.38 10.96 -33.28
CA ASN A 181 -28.49 10.10 -33.71
C ASN A 181 -28.04 9.03 -34.73
N GLU A 182 -28.83 7.99 -34.97
CA GLU A 182 -28.57 6.83 -35.87
C GLU A 182 -28.09 7.14 -37.31
N GLN A 183 -28.12 8.39 -37.76
CA GLN A 183 -27.61 8.81 -39.07
C GLN A 183 -26.07 8.96 -39.11
N GLU A 184 -25.41 9.16 -37.97
CA GLU A 184 -23.94 9.24 -37.90
C GLU A 184 -23.26 7.88 -38.11
N LEU A 185 -23.92 6.80 -37.70
CA LEU A 185 -23.43 5.43 -37.79
C LEU A 185 -23.22 4.99 -39.25
N GLU A 186 -24.08 5.47 -40.16
CA GLU A 186 -23.98 5.15 -41.58
C GLU A 186 -22.89 5.99 -42.29
N LYS A 187 -22.58 7.18 -41.75
CA LYS A 187 -21.47 8.03 -42.20
C LYS A 187 -20.12 7.45 -41.76
N GLN A 188 -20.03 6.91 -40.55
CA GLN A 188 -18.83 6.23 -40.03
C GLN A 188 -18.47 4.96 -40.82
N LYS A 189 -19.45 4.22 -41.35
CA LYS A 189 -19.18 3.08 -42.24
C LYS A 189 -18.51 3.50 -43.55
N MET A 190 -18.93 4.63 -44.14
CA MET A 190 -18.26 5.17 -45.33
C MET A 190 -16.86 5.72 -45.01
N GLU A 191 -16.67 6.29 -43.82
CA GLU A 191 -15.38 6.78 -43.32
C GLU A 191 -14.39 5.64 -43.06
N MET A 192 -14.87 4.49 -42.57
CA MET A 192 -14.11 3.25 -42.38
C MET A 192 -13.60 2.65 -43.71
N ASP A 193 -14.36 2.78 -44.81
CA ASP A 193 -13.88 2.38 -46.13
C ASP A 193 -12.86 3.39 -46.71
N SER A 194 -12.92 4.66 -46.30
CA SER A 194 -11.85 5.65 -46.57
C SER A 194 -10.61 5.42 -45.69
N GLN A 195 -10.76 4.88 -44.47
CA GLN A 195 -9.64 4.46 -43.61
C GLN A 195 -8.83 3.29 -44.19
N LYS A 196 -9.38 2.48 -45.10
CA LYS A 196 -8.59 1.47 -45.82
C LYS A 196 -7.60 2.09 -46.82
N ALA A 197 -7.83 3.31 -47.28
CA ALA A 197 -6.86 4.08 -48.07
C ALA A 197 -5.75 4.71 -47.20
N MET A 198 -5.94 4.73 -45.87
CA MET A 198 -5.04 5.26 -44.84
C MET A 198 -3.88 4.30 -44.50
N HIS A 199 -3.65 3.25 -45.29
CA HIS A 199 -2.53 2.33 -45.12
C HIS A 199 -1.14 2.96 -45.36
N GLN A 200 -1.06 4.22 -45.83
CA GLN A 200 0.17 5.01 -45.76
C GLN A 200 0.46 5.62 -44.37
N ARG A 201 -0.54 5.69 -43.47
CA ARG A 201 -0.39 6.16 -42.06
C ARG A 201 0.17 5.07 -41.12
N ALA A 202 0.17 3.81 -41.55
CA ALA A 202 0.59 2.66 -40.74
C ALA A 202 2.07 2.68 -40.32
N PHE A 203 2.96 3.24 -41.15
CA PHE A 203 4.41 3.16 -40.92
C PHE A 203 4.90 4.00 -39.74
N VAL A 204 4.32 5.19 -39.52
CA VAL A 204 4.71 6.07 -38.42
C VAL A 204 4.08 5.62 -37.10
N THR A 205 2.82 5.16 -37.14
CA THR A 205 2.13 4.69 -35.93
C THR A 205 2.76 3.43 -35.37
N GLU A 206 3.26 2.51 -36.21
CA GLU A 206 3.88 1.28 -35.74
C GLU A 206 5.22 1.53 -35.03
N ALA A 207 6.08 2.40 -35.58
CA ALA A 207 7.35 2.77 -34.96
C ALA A 207 7.15 3.53 -33.64
N PHE A 208 6.25 4.52 -33.61
CA PHE A 208 5.93 5.25 -32.38
C PHE A 208 5.33 4.33 -31.30
N THR A 209 4.41 3.44 -31.70
CA THR A 209 3.81 2.45 -30.78
C THR A 209 4.85 1.50 -30.21
N LYS A 210 5.85 1.12 -31.01
CA LYS A 210 6.95 0.25 -30.56
C LYS A 210 7.74 0.91 -29.43
N GLU A 211 8.10 2.19 -29.56
CA GLU A 211 8.86 2.89 -28.54
C GLU A 211 8.03 3.11 -27.25
N CYS A 212 6.74 3.44 -27.37
CA CYS A 212 5.86 3.51 -26.19
C CYS A 212 5.69 2.16 -25.48
N LYS A 213 5.64 1.04 -26.23
CA LYS A 213 5.64 -0.30 -25.64
C LYS A 213 6.96 -0.60 -24.94
N GLY A 214 8.08 -0.16 -25.49
CA GLY A 214 9.40 -0.27 -24.88
C GLY A 214 9.44 0.38 -23.50
N VAL A 215 8.95 1.62 -23.37
CA VAL A 215 8.82 2.31 -22.07
C VAL A 215 7.97 1.53 -21.08
N PHE A 216 6.85 0.95 -21.53
CA PHE A 216 5.99 0.15 -20.66
C PHE A 216 6.66 -1.15 -20.17
N GLU A 217 7.32 -1.88 -21.07
CA GLU A 217 8.05 -3.11 -20.75
C GLU A 217 9.25 -2.83 -19.82
N LEU A 218 9.98 -1.74 -20.07
CA LEU A 218 11.03 -1.23 -19.19
C LEU A 218 10.47 -0.97 -17.78
N GLY A 219 9.34 -0.28 -17.68
CA GLY A 219 8.67 0.01 -16.40
C GLY A 219 8.30 -1.26 -15.63
N LEU A 220 7.82 -2.31 -16.32
CA LEU A 220 7.50 -3.61 -15.70
C LEU A 220 8.75 -4.32 -15.17
N ASN A 221 9.85 -4.31 -15.94
CA ASN A 221 11.11 -4.92 -15.52
C ASN A 221 11.73 -4.19 -14.32
N GLU A 222 11.73 -2.85 -14.35
CA GLU A 222 12.22 -2.06 -13.23
C GLU A 222 11.32 -2.18 -11.99
N LEU A 223 10.02 -2.42 -12.15
CA LEU A 223 9.15 -2.75 -11.02
C LEU A 223 9.57 -4.07 -10.35
N GLU A 224 9.81 -5.13 -11.13
CA GLU A 224 10.24 -6.43 -10.59
C GLU A 224 11.59 -6.32 -9.85
N LYS A 225 12.54 -5.56 -10.39
CA LYS A 225 13.82 -5.31 -9.72
C LYS A 225 13.63 -4.55 -8.40
N ARG A 226 12.80 -3.50 -8.39
CA ARG A 226 12.52 -2.69 -7.18
C ARG A 226 11.82 -3.52 -6.11
N ASP A 227 10.87 -4.36 -6.49
CA ASP A 227 10.18 -5.27 -5.57
C ASP A 227 11.15 -6.26 -4.92
N LYS A 228 12.13 -6.76 -5.68
CA LYS A 228 13.17 -7.62 -5.16
C LYS A 228 14.09 -6.88 -4.17
N GLU A 229 14.59 -5.70 -4.54
CA GLU A 229 15.45 -4.88 -3.67
C GLU A 229 14.74 -4.53 -2.36
N LEU A 230 13.45 -4.15 -2.43
CA LEU A 230 12.60 -3.93 -1.27
C LEU A 230 12.49 -5.19 -0.40
N ALA A 231 12.25 -6.35 -1.00
CA ALA A 231 12.14 -7.61 -0.25
C ALA A 231 13.44 -7.96 0.48
N ASP A 232 14.59 -7.82 -0.21
CA ASP A 232 15.91 -8.11 0.34
C ASP A 232 16.25 -7.13 1.49
N PHE A 233 15.98 -5.82 1.31
CA PHE A 233 16.13 -4.80 2.34
C PHE A 233 15.30 -5.11 3.59
N TRP A 234 14.00 -5.35 3.43
CA TRP A 234 13.12 -5.63 4.58
C TRP A 234 13.48 -6.93 5.29
N SER A 235 13.94 -7.94 4.55
CA SER A 235 14.44 -9.18 5.12
C SER A 235 15.66 -8.93 6.02
N ALA A 236 16.66 -8.19 5.51
CA ALA A 236 17.86 -7.83 6.25
C ALA A 236 17.54 -6.98 7.49
N LEU A 237 16.74 -5.93 7.33
CA LEU A 237 16.35 -5.02 8.40
C LEU A 237 15.64 -5.77 9.55
N ASN A 238 14.70 -6.65 9.21
CA ASN A 238 13.97 -7.43 10.21
C ASN A 238 14.85 -8.47 10.92
N LEU A 239 15.79 -9.09 10.19
CA LEU A 239 16.75 -10.00 10.79
C LEU A 239 17.62 -9.27 11.82
N THR A 240 18.17 -8.11 11.49
CA THR A 240 18.99 -7.30 12.41
C THR A 240 18.20 -6.88 13.66
N LYS A 241 16.94 -6.45 13.49
CA LYS A 241 16.04 -6.12 14.62
C LYS A 241 15.77 -7.34 15.50
N LYS A 242 15.53 -8.51 14.90
CA LYS A 242 15.29 -9.75 15.62
C LYS A 242 16.51 -10.17 16.45
N GLU A 243 17.70 -10.16 15.87
CA GLU A 243 18.93 -10.51 16.59
C GLU A 243 19.19 -9.57 17.78
N ASN A 244 18.92 -8.27 17.61
CA ASN A 244 19.00 -7.32 18.71
C ASN A 244 17.97 -7.60 19.80
N TYR A 245 16.72 -7.91 19.41
CA TYR A 245 15.65 -8.25 20.33
C TYR A 245 15.96 -9.50 21.16
N GLU A 246 16.49 -10.55 20.53
CA GLU A 246 16.89 -11.79 21.23
C GLU A 246 18.00 -11.53 22.26
N LYS A 247 18.99 -10.70 21.91
CA LYS A 247 20.05 -10.27 22.85
C LYS A 247 19.47 -9.46 24.01
N GLY A 248 18.59 -8.50 23.74
CA GLY A 248 17.96 -7.67 24.77
C GLY A 248 17.06 -8.48 25.70
N THR A 249 16.27 -9.41 25.16
CA THR A 249 15.39 -10.29 25.93
C THR A 249 16.20 -11.18 26.87
N LYS A 250 17.29 -11.77 26.37
CA LYS A 250 18.18 -12.58 27.21
C LYS A 250 18.76 -11.79 28.38
N LEU A 251 19.23 -10.56 28.14
CA LEU A 251 19.73 -9.68 29.21
C LEU A 251 18.65 -9.38 30.27
N LEU A 252 17.41 -9.16 29.84
CA LEU A 252 16.29 -8.90 30.74
C LEU A 252 15.88 -10.15 31.53
N ASP A 253 15.84 -11.31 30.90
CA ASP A 253 15.46 -12.57 31.56
C ASP A 253 16.53 -13.03 32.57
N ASP A 254 17.81 -12.91 32.21
CA ASP A 254 18.93 -13.16 33.14
C ASP A 254 18.83 -12.22 34.36
N PHE A 255 18.48 -10.96 34.15
CA PHE A 255 18.30 -10.00 35.24
C PHE A 255 17.06 -10.26 36.08
N ARG A 256 15.94 -10.69 35.47
CA ARG A 256 14.72 -11.07 36.19
C ARG A 256 14.95 -12.27 37.09
N LEU A 257 15.74 -13.24 36.64
CA LEU A 257 16.14 -14.38 37.48
C LEU A 257 16.95 -13.90 38.69
N TYR A 258 17.99 -13.08 38.46
CA TYR A 258 18.77 -12.47 39.54
C TYR A 258 17.90 -11.64 40.50
N GLN A 259 16.95 -10.86 39.99
CA GLN A 259 16.02 -10.09 40.80
C GLN A 259 15.18 -10.99 41.70
N LYS A 260 14.62 -12.08 41.15
CA LYS A 260 13.79 -13.02 41.89
C LYS A 260 14.58 -13.67 43.04
N GLU A 261 15.80 -14.14 42.76
CA GLU A 261 16.68 -14.74 43.77
C GLU A 261 17.05 -13.72 44.85
N THR A 262 17.42 -12.50 44.46
CA THR A 262 17.79 -11.44 45.40
C THR A 262 16.61 -11.00 46.28
N LEU A 263 15.40 -10.94 45.72
CA LEU A 263 14.17 -10.62 46.48
C LEU A 263 13.82 -11.72 47.49
N GLN A 264 14.02 -13.00 47.15
CA GLN A 264 13.82 -14.11 48.09
C GLN A 264 14.83 -14.04 49.24
N GLU A 265 16.08 -13.71 48.96
CA GLU A 265 17.10 -13.52 50.00
C GLU A 265 16.76 -12.35 50.92
N LEU A 266 16.22 -11.26 50.38
CA LEU A 266 15.76 -10.09 51.13
C LEU A 266 14.65 -10.42 52.14
N GLU A 267 13.75 -11.35 51.83
CA GLU A 267 12.68 -11.75 52.76
C GLU A 267 13.21 -12.38 54.04
N THR A 268 14.38 -13.00 53.98
CA THR A 268 15.05 -13.67 55.10
C THR A 268 16.04 -12.76 55.85
N LEU A 269 16.35 -11.60 55.29
CA LEU A 269 17.39 -10.71 55.80
C LEU A 269 16.87 -9.90 57.00
N SER A 270 17.58 -9.98 58.14
CA SER A 270 17.23 -9.25 59.36
C SER A 270 18.23 -8.13 59.70
N ASP A 271 19.40 -8.11 59.08
CA ASP A 271 20.45 -7.10 59.33
C ASP A 271 20.29 -5.88 58.41
N GLU A 272 20.30 -4.68 58.99
CA GLU A 272 20.14 -3.41 58.27
C GLU A 272 21.40 -3.04 57.46
N VAL A 273 22.58 -3.37 57.96
CA VAL A 273 23.84 -3.10 57.25
C VAL A 273 23.92 -3.98 56.01
N ALA A 274 23.58 -5.26 56.16
CA ALA A 274 23.51 -6.21 55.04
C ALA A 274 22.43 -5.82 54.01
N LEU A 275 21.31 -5.24 54.46
CA LEU A 275 20.25 -4.73 53.59
C LEU A 275 20.76 -3.56 52.74
N GLU A 276 21.46 -2.59 53.33
CA GLU A 276 22.03 -1.45 52.59
C GLU A 276 23.08 -1.89 51.57
N GLU A 277 23.94 -2.86 51.93
CA GLU A 277 24.92 -3.42 51.01
C GLU A 277 24.26 -4.14 49.81
N LYS A 278 23.24 -4.96 50.08
CA LYS A 278 22.40 -5.60 49.05
C LYS A 278 21.72 -4.58 48.13
N MET A 279 21.16 -3.51 48.70
CA MET A 279 20.55 -2.43 47.90
C MET A 279 21.56 -1.71 47.02
N LYS A 280 22.79 -1.53 47.50
CA LYS A 280 23.87 -0.95 46.70
C LYS A 280 24.29 -1.88 45.55
N ASP A 281 24.50 -3.16 45.81
CA ASP A 281 24.84 -4.17 44.78
C ASP A 281 23.74 -4.26 43.72
N TYR A 282 22.48 -4.36 44.13
CA TYR A 282 21.36 -4.42 43.21
C TYR A 282 21.29 -3.18 42.31
N ASN A 283 21.44 -1.98 42.86
CA ASN A 283 21.46 -0.75 42.07
C ASN A 283 22.64 -0.70 41.09
N GLN A 284 23.82 -1.19 41.47
CA GLN A 284 24.96 -1.33 40.55
C GLN A 284 24.64 -2.29 39.42
N ARG A 285 23.98 -3.42 39.72
CA ARG A 285 23.55 -4.41 38.73
C ARG A 285 22.49 -3.87 37.77
N VAL A 286 21.53 -3.09 38.27
CA VAL A 286 20.53 -2.38 37.45
C VAL A 286 21.22 -1.40 36.49
N ASN A 287 22.21 -0.63 36.98
CA ASN A 287 22.95 0.29 36.14
C ASN A 287 23.73 -0.46 35.05
N ALA A 288 24.38 -1.57 35.39
CA ALA A 288 25.08 -2.42 34.42
C ALA A 288 24.12 -2.97 33.34
N LEU A 289 22.91 -3.41 33.73
CA LEU A 289 21.87 -3.81 32.78
C LEU A 289 21.47 -2.65 31.86
N GLN A 290 21.23 -1.46 32.42
CA GLN A 290 20.89 -0.27 31.63
C GLN A 290 21.96 0.03 30.57
N TYR A 291 23.24 0.01 30.96
CA TYR A 291 24.35 0.19 30.01
C TYR A 291 24.37 -0.89 28.93
N ALA A 292 24.17 -2.16 29.29
CA ALA A 292 24.18 -3.26 28.33
C ALA A 292 23.02 -3.16 27.31
N LEU A 293 21.81 -2.82 27.77
CA LEU A 293 20.64 -2.63 26.91
C LEU A 293 20.81 -1.41 25.98
N MET A 294 21.30 -0.29 26.51
CA MET A 294 21.57 0.91 25.72
C MET A 294 22.68 0.69 24.70
N HIS A 295 23.72 -0.07 25.04
CA HIS A 295 24.78 -0.43 24.11
C HIS A 295 24.28 -1.36 23.00
N ASN A 296 23.42 -2.33 23.33
CA ASN A 296 22.77 -3.18 22.34
C ASN A 296 21.92 -2.34 21.36
N GLU A 297 21.12 -1.39 21.87
CA GLU A 297 20.34 -0.48 21.02
C GLU A 297 21.23 0.42 20.15
N PHE A 298 22.34 0.93 20.71
CA PHE A 298 23.31 1.72 19.95
C PHE A 298 23.86 0.96 18.74
N ILE A 299 24.28 -0.30 18.92
CA ILE A 299 24.75 -1.15 17.82
C ILE A 299 23.66 -1.32 16.76
N LEU A 300 22.41 -1.57 17.17
CA LEU A 300 21.31 -1.71 16.22
C LEU A 300 21.04 -0.42 15.43
N VAL A 301 21.19 0.75 16.05
CA VAL A 301 21.04 2.03 15.36
C VAL A 301 22.11 2.19 14.29
N GLU A 302 23.38 1.87 14.58
CA GLU A 302 24.46 1.92 13.58
C GLU A 302 24.21 0.94 12.43
N GLN A 303 23.80 -0.29 12.73
CA GLN A 303 23.52 -1.31 11.71
C GLN A 303 22.32 -0.93 10.82
N LEU A 304 21.24 -0.39 11.39
CA LEU A 304 20.11 0.05 10.57
C LEU A 304 20.45 1.29 9.74
N ASP A 305 21.24 2.22 10.28
CA ASP A 305 21.68 3.42 9.54
C ASP A 305 22.51 3.04 8.30
N GLU A 306 23.42 2.06 8.43
CA GLU A 306 24.20 1.52 7.31
C GLU A 306 23.29 0.83 6.27
N LEU A 307 22.40 -0.07 6.72
CA LEU A 307 21.45 -0.77 5.83
C LEU A 307 20.53 0.18 5.06
N ILE A 308 20.01 1.22 5.72
CA ILE A 308 19.14 2.21 5.09
C ILE A 308 19.91 3.02 4.05
N LYS A 309 21.16 3.41 4.34
CA LYS A 309 22.00 4.17 3.40
C LYS A 309 22.39 3.35 2.17
N ASP A 310 22.73 2.08 2.35
CA ASP A 310 23.06 1.18 1.24
C ASP A 310 21.83 0.98 0.33
N PHE A 311 20.67 0.75 0.93
CA PHE A 311 19.40 0.68 0.19
C PHE A 311 19.06 2.00 -0.52
N GLU A 312 19.25 3.14 0.14
CA GLU A 312 19.02 4.46 -0.44
C GLU A 312 19.85 4.66 -1.70
N LEU A 313 21.14 4.31 -1.64
CA LEU A 313 22.06 4.40 -2.78
C LEU A 313 21.61 3.49 -3.94
N ASN A 314 21.32 2.22 -3.66
CA ASN A 314 20.87 1.27 -4.68
C ASN A 314 19.56 1.72 -5.34
N MET A 315 18.58 2.12 -4.54
CA MET A 315 17.28 2.55 -5.04
C MET A 315 17.39 3.84 -5.87
N LYS A 316 18.25 4.77 -5.45
CA LYS A 316 18.56 5.99 -6.20
C LYS A 316 19.14 5.64 -7.57
N ASP A 317 20.16 4.78 -7.62
CA ASP A 317 20.80 4.37 -8.88
C ASP A 317 19.81 3.67 -9.83
N MET A 318 18.91 2.84 -9.30
CA MET A 318 17.86 2.20 -10.08
C MET A 318 16.87 3.21 -10.67
N ILE A 319 16.44 4.20 -9.88
CA ILE A 319 15.52 5.25 -10.34
C ILE A 319 16.18 6.17 -11.36
N ASP A 320 17.42 6.59 -11.12
CA ASP A 320 18.17 7.44 -12.05
C ASP A 320 18.41 6.69 -13.38
N SER A 321 18.76 5.39 -13.31
CA SER A 321 18.90 4.55 -14.51
C SER A 321 17.58 4.34 -15.25
N PHE A 322 16.46 4.11 -14.55
CA PHE A 322 15.15 4.01 -15.18
C PHE A 322 14.80 5.28 -15.97
N ILE A 323 15.01 6.45 -15.35
CA ILE A 323 14.71 7.75 -15.96
C ILE A 323 15.58 7.97 -17.21
N GLU A 324 16.87 7.62 -17.16
CA GLU A 324 17.77 7.71 -18.31
C GLU A 324 17.26 6.88 -19.51
N HIS A 325 16.89 5.62 -19.28
CA HIS A 325 16.37 4.75 -20.35
C HIS A 325 14.99 5.19 -20.86
N VAL A 326 14.14 5.77 -20.00
CA VAL A 326 12.90 6.40 -20.44
C VAL A 326 13.21 7.56 -21.39
N GLU A 327 14.13 8.46 -21.03
CA GLU A 327 14.54 9.57 -21.90
C GLU A 327 15.08 9.09 -23.25
N GLU A 328 15.84 8.00 -23.29
CA GLU A 328 16.30 7.40 -24.55
C GLU A 328 15.13 7.02 -25.48
N HIS A 329 14.09 6.37 -24.98
CA HIS A 329 12.88 6.07 -25.78
C HIS A 329 12.14 7.34 -26.22
N PHE A 330 12.10 8.38 -25.38
CA PHE A 330 11.47 9.65 -25.73
C PHE A 330 12.28 10.45 -26.76
N VAL A 331 13.62 10.31 -26.82
CA VAL A 331 14.44 10.80 -27.95
C VAL A 331 13.99 10.15 -29.26
N GLU A 332 13.81 8.83 -29.28
CA GLU A 332 13.33 8.12 -30.47
C GLU A 332 11.91 8.56 -30.86
N CYS A 333 11.02 8.80 -29.88
CA CYS A 333 9.68 9.31 -30.15
C CYS A 333 9.70 10.70 -30.82
N ARG A 334 10.59 11.59 -30.38
CA ARG A 334 10.80 12.90 -31.02
C ARG A 334 11.30 12.77 -32.45
N GLU A 335 12.23 11.85 -32.71
CA GLU A 335 12.75 11.56 -34.04
C GLU A 335 11.65 11.03 -34.98
N GLN A 336 10.81 10.09 -34.51
CA GLN A 336 9.66 9.61 -35.29
C GLN A 336 8.67 10.73 -35.61
N GLN A 337 8.41 11.64 -34.65
CA GLN A 337 7.55 12.80 -34.86
C GLN A 337 8.16 13.82 -35.85
N ALA A 338 9.49 13.98 -35.85
CA ALA A 338 10.19 14.81 -36.85
C ALA A 338 10.07 14.22 -38.26
N GLN A 339 10.31 12.92 -38.42
CA GLN A 339 10.16 12.22 -39.71
C GLN A 339 8.71 12.24 -40.22
N PHE A 340 7.74 12.15 -39.31
CA PHE A 340 6.32 12.31 -39.66
C PHE A 340 6.04 13.70 -40.20
N ASN A 341 6.52 14.75 -39.51
CA ASN A 341 6.33 16.13 -39.92
C ASN A 341 6.99 16.44 -41.27
N GLU A 342 8.19 15.91 -41.54
CA GLU A 342 8.87 16.04 -42.84
C GLU A 342 8.00 15.45 -43.97
N LYS A 343 7.57 14.19 -43.82
CA LYS A 343 6.72 13.52 -44.82
C LYS A 343 5.38 14.23 -45.01
N LEU A 344 4.78 14.72 -43.92
CA LEU A 344 3.53 15.48 -43.97
C LEU A 344 3.74 16.80 -44.72
N THR A 345 4.87 17.47 -44.50
CA THR A 345 5.23 18.73 -45.18
C THR A 345 5.44 18.53 -46.68
N ASP A 346 6.09 17.44 -47.08
CA ASP A 346 6.28 17.07 -48.49
C ASP A 346 4.94 16.81 -49.20
N LEU A 347 4.08 15.99 -48.59
CA LEU A 347 2.74 15.70 -49.09
C LEU A 347 1.90 16.96 -49.19
N THR A 348 1.96 17.81 -48.16
CA THR A 348 1.21 19.05 -48.10
C THR A 348 1.66 20.03 -49.19
N SER A 349 2.96 20.09 -49.48
CA SER A 349 3.50 20.91 -50.57
C SER A 349 3.01 20.42 -51.94
N LEU A 350 2.93 19.11 -52.16
CA LEU A 350 2.36 18.52 -53.38
C LEU A 350 0.87 18.85 -53.54
N VAL A 351 0.10 18.74 -52.46
CA VAL A 351 -1.34 19.05 -52.44
C VAL A 351 -1.57 20.54 -52.68
N LEU A 352 -0.77 21.42 -52.07
CA LEU A 352 -0.85 22.86 -52.25
C LEU A 352 -0.63 23.27 -53.71
N ASP A 353 0.36 22.70 -54.40
CA ASP A 353 0.59 22.98 -55.84
C ASP A 353 -0.62 22.58 -56.70
N ARG A 354 -1.30 21.46 -56.39
CA ARG A 354 -2.55 21.06 -57.08
C ARG A 354 -3.71 22.01 -56.79
N PHE A 355 -3.87 22.42 -55.52
CA PHE A 355 -4.89 23.39 -55.11
C PHE A 355 -4.73 24.73 -55.83
N LEU A 356 -3.51 25.26 -55.89
CA LEU A 356 -3.21 26.53 -56.57
C LEU A 356 -3.45 26.47 -58.08
N ARG A 357 -3.37 25.27 -58.69
CA ARG A 357 -3.71 25.03 -60.10
C ARG A 357 -5.21 24.83 -60.36
N GLY A 358 -6.03 24.80 -59.31
CA GLY A 358 -7.46 24.54 -59.40
C GLY A 358 -7.82 23.08 -59.68
N ASP A 359 -6.87 22.15 -59.52
CA ASP A 359 -7.03 20.73 -59.80
C ASP A 359 -7.33 19.95 -58.50
N TYR A 360 -8.47 20.29 -57.89
CA TYR A 360 -8.94 19.65 -56.66
C TYR A 360 -10.40 19.19 -56.79
N THR A 361 -10.74 18.13 -56.07
CA THR A 361 -12.08 17.53 -56.14
C THR A 361 -13.14 18.49 -55.56
N PRO A 362 -14.38 18.52 -56.08
CA PRO A 362 -15.43 19.44 -55.60
C PRO A 362 -15.88 19.26 -54.14
N ASN A 363 -15.45 18.20 -53.45
CA ASN A 363 -15.94 17.80 -52.13
C ASN A 363 -14.96 18.13 -50.98
N VAL A 364 -14.18 19.21 -51.13
CA VAL A 364 -13.22 19.66 -50.10
C VAL A 364 -13.94 20.60 -49.14
N SER A 365 -13.78 20.40 -47.83
CA SER A 365 -14.37 21.27 -46.81
C SER A 365 -13.85 22.72 -46.90
N ASP A 366 -14.69 23.70 -46.56
CA ASP A 366 -14.33 25.13 -46.51
C ASP A 366 -13.13 25.42 -45.61
N GLN A 367 -12.93 24.65 -44.53
CA GLN A 367 -11.79 24.77 -43.63
C GLN A 367 -10.47 24.43 -44.32
N LEU A 368 -10.42 23.31 -45.06
CA LEU A 368 -9.26 22.92 -45.87
C LEU A 368 -8.99 23.94 -46.98
N ILE A 369 -10.03 24.44 -47.65
CA ILE A 369 -9.89 25.50 -48.66
C ILE A 369 -9.26 26.74 -48.03
N THR A 370 -9.73 27.13 -46.84
CA THR A 370 -9.20 28.29 -46.10
C THR A 370 -7.75 28.09 -45.67
N MET A 371 -7.38 26.89 -45.23
CA MET A 371 -5.99 26.58 -44.87
C MET A 371 -5.07 26.66 -46.09
N PHE A 372 -5.51 26.16 -47.25
CA PHE A 372 -4.72 26.10 -48.49
C PHE A 372 -4.82 27.37 -49.37
N ILE A 373 -5.32 28.49 -48.83
CA ILE A 373 -5.37 29.79 -49.54
C ILE A 373 -3.96 30.24 -49.96
N ASP A 374 -3.00 30.09 -49.06
CA ASP A 374 -1.62 30.51 -49.30
C ASP A 374 -0.62 29.60 -48.58
N LYS A 375 0.62 29.58 -49.10
CA LYS A 375 1.68 28.72 -48.58
C LYS A 375 2.00 28.98 -47.11
N SER A 376 1.93 30.24 -46.66
CA SER A 376 2.35 30.61 -45.31
C SER A 376 1.38 30.10 -44.25
N THR A 377 0.07 30.15 -44.53
CA THR A 377 -0.97 29.64 -43.65
C THR A 377 -0.81 28.13 -43.41
N VAL A 378 -0.59 27.37 -44.48
CA VAL A 378 -0.40 25.92 -44.39
C VAL A 378 0.88 25.56 -43.62
N THR A 379 2.01 26.22 -43.93
CA THR A 379 3.28 25.94 -43.24
C THR A 379 3.23 26.28 -41.75
N ASN A 380 2.54 27.38 -41.39
CA ASN A 380 2.37 27.76 -39.98
C ASN A 380 1.51 26.73 -39.22
N ALA A 381 0.45 26.21 -39.86
CA ALA A 381 -0.40 25.19 -39.26
C ALA A 381 0.36 23.86 -39.06
N LEU A 382 1.19 23.45 -40.04
CA LEU A 382 2.05 22.27 -39.92
C LEU A 382 3.04 22.42 -38.77
N GLN A 383 3.73 23.57 -38.69
CA GLN A 383 4.68 23.82 -37.61
C GLN A 383 4.00 23.82 -36.24
N ALA A 384 2.85 24.49 -36.11
CA ALA A 384 2.09 24.49 -34.86
C ALA A 384 1.66 23.08 -34.44
N SER A 385 1.26 22.23 -35.38
CA SER A 385 0.96 20.82 -35.11
C SER A 385 2.18 20.04 -34.65
N HIS A 386 3.34 20.28 -35.26
CA HIS A 386 4.59 19.62 -34.90
C HIS A 386 5.03 20.01 -33.48
N ASP A 387 5.03 21.31 -33.17
CA ASP A 387 5.40 21.84 -31.86
C ASP A 387 4.45 21.32 -30.76
N ALA A 388 3.14 21.23 -31.05
CA ALA A 388 2.16 20.71 -30.10
C ALA A 388 2.41 19.23 -29.76
N HIS A 389 2.75 18.41 -30.75
CA HIS A 389 3.06 17.00 -30.51
C HIS A 389 4.37 16.83 -29.73
N LEU A 390 5.42 17.59 -30.07
CA LEU A 390 6.68 17.55 -29.31
C LEU A 390 6.46 17.94 -27.85
N LEU A 391 5.67 18.99 -27.60
CA LEU A 391 5.31 19.39 -26.24
C LEU A 391 4.57 18.30 -25.47
N GLN A 392 3.69 17.53 -26.12
CA GLN A 392 3.03 16.38 -25.47
C GLN A 392 4.00 15.26 -25.12
N ILE A 393 4.95 14.97 -26.01
CA ILE A 393 6.00 13.97 -25.81
C ILE A 393 6.88 14.37 -24.62
N ASP A 394 7.34 15.62 -24.58
CA ASP A 394 8.20 16.13 -23.50
C ASP A 394 7.46 16.17 -22.16
N ASN A 395 6.21 16.65 -22.13
CA ASN A 395 5.41 16.67 -20.90
C ASN A 395 5.19 15.27 -20.31
N LEU A 396 5.06 14.24 -21.17
CA LEU A 396 4.88 12.87 -20.72
C LEU A 396 6.19 12.31 -20.13
N ALA A 397 7.33 12.55 -20.78
CA ALA A 397 8.65 12.16 -20.26
C ALA A 397 8.91 12.79 -18.88
N ASP A 398 8.68 14.10 -18.78
CA ASP A 398 8.82 14.86 -17.52
C ASP A 398 7.90 14.31 -16.43
N SER A 399 6.66 13.96 -16.78
CA SER A 399 5.69 13.41 -15.85
C SER A 399 6.14 12.07 -15.27
N ILE A 400 6.61 11.15 -16.13
CA ILE A 400 7.12 9.83 -15.72
C ILE A 400 8.33 10.00 -14.80
N GLY A 401 9.31 10.81 -15.21
CA GLY A 401 10.51 11.06 -14.41
C GLY A 401 10.21 11.71 -13.07
N LYS A 402 9.26 12.65 -13.03
CA LYS A 402 8.80 13.28 -11.79
C LYS A 402 8.13 12.27 -10.86
N GLN A 403 7.19 11.46 -11.36
CA GLN A 403 6.49 10.46 -10.56
C GLN A 403 7.46 9.45 -9.94
N ALA A 404 8.48 9.01 -10.68
CA ALA A 404 9.50 8.10 -10.16
C ALA A 404 10.32 8.73 -9.02
N ARG A 405 10.72 9.99 -9.16
CA ARG A 405 11.45 10.74 -8.12
C ARG A 405 10.60 11.01 -6.88
N ASP A 406 9.34 11.40 -7.07
CA ASP A 406 8.41 11.67 -5.98
C ASP A 406 8.15 10.40 -5.17
N TRP A 407 7.90 9.26 -5.85
CA TRP A 407 7.74 7.95 -5.21
C TRP A 407 8.97 7.55 -4.39
N TYR A 408 10.17 7.66 -4.97
CA TYR A 408 11.42 7.36 -4.28
C TYR A 408 11.58 8.19 -3.01
N LYS A 409 11.31 9.50 -3.11
CA LYS A 409 11.42 10.40 -1.98
C LYS A 409 10.44 10.06 -0.87
N GLU A 410 9.16 9.79 -1.21
CA GLU A 410 8.14 9.40 -0.23
C GLU A 410 8.50 8.09 0.47
N LEU A 411 9.01 7.10 -0.26
CA LEU A 411 9.49 5.84 0.30
C LEU A 411 10.63 6.04 1.30
N MET A 412 11.66 6.80 0.92
CA MET A 412 12.81 7.04 1.79
C MET A 412 12.45 7.86 3.03
N ASP A 413 11.60 8.88 2.88
CA ASP A 413 11.10 9.68 4.01
C ASP A 413 10.33 8.81 5.02
N ASP A 414 9.50 7.87 4.54
CA ASP A 414 8.78 6.93 5.39
C ASP A 414 9.71 5.97 6.14
N ILE A 415 10.70 5.39 5.46
CA ILE A 415 11.69 4.48 6.06
C ILE A 415 12.49 5.21 7.16
N TRP A 416 13.05 6.38 6.85
CA TRP A 416 13.83 7.16 7.82
C TRP A 416 13.00 7.58 9.04
N LYS A 417 11.74 7.94 8.81
CA LYS A 417 10.82 8.29 9.89
C LYS A 417 10.50 7.09 10.78
N ARG A 418 10.25 5.92 10.20
CA ARG A 418 9.87 4.71 10.95
C ARG A 418 11.06 4.07 11.64
N GLU A 419 12.13 3.79 10.90
CA GLU A 419 13.23 2.93 11.35
C GLU A 419 14.44 3.70 11.88
N GLY A 420 14.55 4.99 11.54
CA GLY A 420 15.58 5.88 12.02
C GLY A 420 15.29 6.49 13.39
N HIS A 421 15.12 7.82 13.44
CA HIS A 421 15.14 8.56 14.70
C HIS A 421 13.94 8.30 15.61
N GLN A 422 12.75 8.08 15.06
CA GLN A 422 11.55 7.91 15.89
C GLN A 422 11.58 6.57 16.64
N ARG A 423 11.98 5.48 15.97
CA ARG A 423 12.16 4.17 16.63
C ARG A 423 13.16 4.25 17.75
N ASN A 424 14.35 4.80 17.50
CA ASN A 424 15.39 4.93 18.51
C ASN A 424 14.88 5.73 19.74
N ARG A 425 14.25 6.89 19.51
CA ARG A 425 13.67 7.70 20.61
C ARG A 425 12.64 6.92 21.44
N ASN A 426 11.73 6.21 20.78
CA ASN A 426 10.73 5.39 21.45
C ASN A 426 11.38 4.25 22.26
N LYS A 427 12.41 3.60 21.69
CA LYS A 427 13.08 2.47 22.34
C LYS A 427 13.92 2.91 23.53
N VAL A 428 14.64 4.01 23.44
CA VAL A 428 15.39 4.59 24.57
C VAL A 428 14.45 4.97 25.72
N MET A 429 13.26 5.52 25.40
CA MET A 429 12.25 5.79 26.42
C MET A 429 11.77 4.51 27.11
N GLU A 430 11.46 3.46 26.33
CA GLU A 430 11.04 2.16 26.85
C GLU A 430 12.11 1.53 27.78
N LEU A 431 13.37 1.52 27.35
CA LEU A 431 14.48 0.98 28.14
C LEU A 431 14.63 1.69 29.49
N ASN A 432 14.48 3.02 29.51
CA ASN A 432 14.52 3.78 30.75
C ASN A 432 13.34 3.43 31.67
N LEU A 433 12.12 3.28 31.13
CA LEU A 433 10.95 2.89 31.91
C LEU A 433 11.10 1.50 32.55
N ILE A 434 11.67 0.54 31.81
CA ILE A 434 11.95 -0.82 32.31
C ILE A 434 12.95 -0.76 33.48
N VAL A 435 14.04 -0.02 33.31
CA VAL A 435 15.07 0.15 34.35
C VAL A 435 14.49 0.80 35.60
N ASP A 436 13.65 1.83 35.45
CA ASP A 436 13.00 2.50 36.57
C ASP A 436 11.97 1.60 37.28
N ALA A 437 11.34 0.67 36.57
CA ALA A 437 10.47 -0.33 37.18
C ALA A 437 11.27 -1.29 38.09
N PHE A 438 12.45 -1.75 37.63
CA PHE A 438 13.33 -2.59 38.45
C PHE A 438 13.80 -1.87 39.72
N ARG A 439 14.22 -0.60 39.60
CA ARG A 439 14.62 0.22 40.76
C ARG A 439 13.48 0.37 41.77
N ARG A 440 12.27 0.68 41.29
CA ARG A 440 11.08 0.85 42.15
C ARG A 440 10.70 -0.43 42.88
N ALA A 441 10.64 -1.56 42.16
CA ALA A 441 10.30 -2.85 42.76
C ALA A 441 11.23 -3.20 43.93
N PHE A 442 12.54 -3.00 43.75
CA PHE A 442 13.52 -3.29 44.79
C PHE A 442 13.50 -2.28 45.95
N ALA A 443 13.25 -1.00 45.67
CA ALA A 443 13.06 0.02 46.69
C ALA A 443 11.84 -0.29 47.59
N THR A 444 10.72 -0.73 46.99
CA THR A 444 9.53 -1.17 47.75
C THR A 444 9.83 -2.40 48.60
N ALA A 445 10.54 -3.39 48.08
CA ALA A 445 10.94 -4.56 48.86
C ALA A 445 11.82 -4.18 50.07
N GLY A 446 12.80 -3.31 49.87
CA GLY A 446 13.64 -2.79 50.96
C GLY A 446 12.84 -2.00 52.02
N ALA A 447 11.87 -1.19 51.59
CA ALA A 447 10.98 -0.47 52.51
C ALA A 447 10.12 -1.43 53.35
N ASN A 448 9.61 -2.50 52.75
CA ASN A 448 8.84 -3.52 53.47
C ASN A 448 9.67 -4.25 54.52
N VAL A 449 10.94 -4.56 54.23
CA VAL A 449 11.86 -5.16 55.22
C VAL A 449 12.13 -4.19 56.39
N ARG A 450 12.27 -2.89 56.12
CA ARG A 450 12.40 -1.87 57.17
C ARG A 450 11.13 -1.74 58.01
N ASN A 451 9.94 -1.77 57.39
CA ASN A 451 8.67 -1.68 58.10
C ASN A 451 8.34 -2.92 58.95
N ARG A 452 8.77 -4.13 58.51
CA ARG A 452 8.70 -5.34 59.35
C ARG A 452 9.48 -5.24 60.66
N LYS A 453 10.48 -4.34 60.75
CA LYS A 453 11.19 -4.07 62.00
C LYS A 453 10.45 -3.07 62.91
N SER A 454 9.54 -2.27 62.37
CA SER A 454 8.77 -1.29 63.15
C SER A 454 7.45 -1.85 63.70
N GLU A 455 6.93 -2.93 63.13
CA GLU A 455 5.68 -3.57 63.56
C GLU A 455 5.92 -5.02 63.99
N ASP A 456 5.99 -5.23 65.30
CA ASP A 456 5.72 -6.52 65.97
C ASP A 456 4.20 -6.82 65.96
N GLU A 457 3.48 -6.44 64.89
CA GLU A 457 2.08 -6.81 64.65
C GLU A 457 1.88 -7.24 63.20
N ILE A 458 1.15 -8.34 63.06
CA ILE A 458 1.05 -9.21 61.88
C ILE A 458 0.39 -8.49 60.69
N PRO A 459 1.03 -8.43 59.50
CA PRO A 459 0.30 -8.17 58.26
C PRO A 459 -0.24 -9.48 57.69
N THR A 460 -1.55 -9.56 57.57
CA THR A 460 -2.30 -10.69 56.99
C THR A 460 -1.90 -10.99 55.54
N SER A 461 -1.92 -12.28 55.21
CA SER A 461 -1.61 -12.96 53.93
C SER A 461 -2.18 -12.38 52.62
N GLN A 462 -2.90 -11.26 52.63
CA GLN A 462 -3.55 -10.65 51.46
C GLN A 462 -2.65 -9.64 50.72
N GLU A 463 -1.68 -8.98 51.37
CA GLU A 463 -0.82 -7.98 50.71
C GLU A 463 0.31 -8.62 49.87
N LEU A 464 0.78 -9.80 50.26
CA LEU A 464 1.76 -10.59 49.48
C LEU A 464 1.17 -11.22 48.20
N GLN A 465 -0.15 -11.37 48.13
CA GLN A 465 -0.83 -11.85 46.92
C GLN A 465 -1.04 -10.75 45.88
N MET A 466 -1.13 -9.47 46.28
CA MET A 466 -1.25 -8.36 45.33
C MET A 466 0.06 -8.06 44.60
N THR A 467 1.22 -8.22 45.26
CA THR A 467 2.53 -8.03 44.60
C THR A 467 2.83 -9.14 43.58
N SER A 468 2.44 -10.39 43.85
CA SER A 468 2.50 -11.46 42.83
C SER A 468 1.51 -11.24 41.67
N SER A 469 0.33 -10.67 41.95
CA SER A 469 -0.68 -10.42 40.92
C SER A 469 -0.31 -9.26 39.99
N ILE A 470 0.36 -8.22 40.51
CA ILE A 470 0.87 -7.10 39.69
C ILE A 470 2.08 -7.54 38.84
N LEU A 471 2.87 -8.51 39.30
CA LEU A 471 4.04 -9.04 38.58
C LEU A 471 3.70 -10.14 37.55
N LEU A 472 2.57 -10.83 37.69
CA LEU A 472 2.09 -11.84 36.72
C LEU A 472 1.09 -11.30 35.68
N THR A 473 0.50 -10.13 35.91
CA THR A 473 -0.46 -9.49 34.97
C THR A 473 0.19 -8.49 34.01
N HIS A 474 1.49 -8.24 34.16
CA HIS A 474 2.29 -7.51 33.19
C HIS A 474 3.38 -8.42 32.64
N GLN A 475 2.96 -9.52 32.01
CA GLN A 475 3.72 -9.97 30.85
C GLN A 475 3.61 -8.85 29.80
N PRO A 476 4.72 -8.19 29.43
CA PRO A 476 4.69 -7.32 28.28
C PRO A 476 4.34 -8.21 27.09
N SER A 477 3.21 -7.97 26.46
CA SER A 477 2.96 -8.47 25.11
C SER A 477 3.92 -7.72 24.19
N PHE A 478 5.05 -8.37 23.89
CA PHE A 478 6.02 -7.95 22.88
C PHE A 478 5.58 -8.39 21.49
#